data_AF-A0A1Y3N3E5-F1
#
_entry.id   AF-A0A1Y3N3E5-F1
#
_cell.length_a   1.000
_cell.length_b   1.000
_cell.length_c   1.000
_cell.angle_alpha   90.00
_cell.angle_beta   90.00
_cell.angle_gamma   90.00
#
_symmetry.space_group_name_H-M   'P 1'
#
loop_
_entity.id
_entity.type
_entity.pdbx_description
1 polymer ?
#
loop_
_entity_poly.entity_id
_entity_poly.type
_entity_poly.pdbx_seq_one_letter_code
_entity_poly.pdbx_strand_id
1 'polypeptide(L)'
;MLLKPEPIHFDEVYQNFEKYLKDIYGNYSESFSFNDIHSLVYKIIIAKMDINHEEPEKPFKIQFGEKITMFLDNCTREICQNIIKEKDIIKAYSNQWDLYYSSSETGDKVCRYYNRTLHYQNYTSFKPKLVKTFFVLSLEKWKENVIFNLKNNYDNILVKQILESIDNERNNGTPTNEYIIKVIESFVKVIVKTDKYESGIVYGHTQQLYEDEFETPYLANIRDYYKKESESLINSITIEEYVSRALTRIDKEVQRCRYLCKPTSYQKVIDVCKEQLIIQYKQKLLDKFEELLSNKQYEDCTNMYKLLSIVKDGINSLAAIYEDYITKYGFKECKKLGNIKLK
;
A
#
# COMPACT_ATOMS: atom_id res chain seq x y z
N MET A 1 43.94 12.08 13.32
CA MET A 1 44.02 12.97 14.51
C MET A 1 43.03 12.42 15.53
N LEU A 2 43.51 11.83 16.63
CA LEU A 2 42.63 11.35 17.70
C LEU A 2 42.12 12.57 18.47
N LEU A 3 40.91 13.04 18.12
CA LEU A 3 40.22 14.09 18.87
C LEU A 3 39.93 13.55 20.27
N LYS A 4 40.53 14.17 21.29
CA LYS A 4 40.20 13.84 22.69
C LYS A 4 38.79 14.34 22.98
N PRO A 5 38.03 13.66 23.87
CA PRO A 5 36.77 14.19 24.36
C PRO A 5 36.99 15.57 24.99
N GLU A 6 36.34 16.58 24.44
CA GLU A 6 36.33 17.93 24.96
C GLU A 6 35.01 18.19 25.71
N PRO A 7 35.01 19.02 26.76
CA PRO A 7 33.78 19.44 27.41
C PRO A 7 32.93 20.30 26.46
N ILE A 8 31.60 20.15 26.51
CA ILE A 8 30.68 20.82 25.58
C ILE A 8 29.53 21.55 26.27
N HIS A 9 29.04 22.63 25.66
CA HIS A 9 27.74 23.20 25.97
C HIS A 9 26.65 22.51 25.12
N PHE A 10 26.06 21.43 25.64
CA PHE A 10 25.20 20.53 24.85
C PHE A 10 24.09 21.25 24.08
N ASP A 11 23.33 22.14 24.72
CA ASP A 11 22.21 22.82 24.05
C ASP A 11 22.67 23.71 22.88
N GLU A 12 23.86 24.29 22.95
CA GLU A 12 24.39 25.15 21.88
C GLU A 12 24.83 24.28 20.68
N VAL A 13 25.56 23.20 20.97
CA VAL A 13 26.00 22.25 19.93
C VAL A 13 24.79 21.59 19.27
N TYR A 14 23.77 21.22 20.06
CA TYR A 14 22.52 20.68 19.53
C TYR A 14 21.74 21.70 18.70
N GLN A 15 21.62 22.96 19.15
CA GLN A 15 20.91 23.99 18.40
C GLN A 15 21.53 24.22 17.02
N ASN A 16 22.87 24.21 16.94
CA ASN A 16 23.58 24.28 15.66
C ASN A 16 23.29 23.06 14.77
N PHE A 17 23.26 21.85 15.35
CA PHE A 17 22.88 20.65 14.63
C PHE A 17 21.41 20.67 14.16
N GLU A 18 20.49 21.13 15.00
CA GLU A 18 19.06 21.22 14.69
C GLU A 18 18.79 22.18 13.54
N LYS A 19 19.55 23.27 13.43
CA LYS A 19 19.47 24.18 12.27
C LYS A 19 19.67 23.41 10.96
N TYR A 20 20.72 22.59 10.87
CA TYR A 20 20.94 21.76 9.69
C TYR A 20 19.83 20.73 9.46
N LEU A 21 19.26 20.14 10.52
CA LEU A 21 18.10 19.26 10.36
C LEU A 21 16.89 20.02 9.79
N LYS A 22 16.62 21.25 10.26
CA LYS A 22 15.56 22.10 9.69
C LYS A 22 15.83 22.39 8.22
N ASP A 23 17.08 22.65 7.84
CA ASP A 23 17.45 22.90 6.45
C ASP A 23 17.22 21.65 5.57
N ILE A 24 17.62 20.47 6.07
CA ILE A 24 17.43 19.16 5.41
C ILE A 24 15.94 18.83 5.21
N TYR A 25 15.09 19.09 6.21
CA TYR A 25 13.65 18.79 6.16
C TYR A 25 12.82 19.89 5.50
N GLY A 26 13.32 21.13 5.44
CA GLY A 26 12.67 22.27 4.80
C GLY A 26 12.95 22.41 3.30
N ASN A 27 13.73 21.49 2.72
CA ASN A 27 14.15 21.51 1.31
C ASN A 27 14.91 22.80 0.91
N TYR A 28 15.65 23.38 1.85
CA TYR A 28 16.46 24.56 1.57
C TYR A 28 17.66 24.14 0.71
N SER A 29 17.85 24.81 -0.43
CA SER A 29 18.96 24.59 -1.36
C SER A 29 20.33 25.09 -0.82
N GLU A 30 20.43 25.34 0.48
CA GLU A 30 21.67 25.80 1.08
C GLU A 30 22.67 24.64 1.12
N SER A 31 23.85 24.88 0.57
CA SER A 31 24.94 23.92 0.61
C SER A 31 25.40 23.78 2.06
N PHE A 32 25.08 22.65 2.70
CA PHE A 32 25.61 22.30 4.02
C PHE A 32 26.82 21.37 3.89
N SER A 33 27.82 21.57 4.74
CA SER A 33 28.98 20.69 4.84
C SER A 33 28.61 19.44 5.64
N PHE A 34 28.52 18.29 4.98
CA PHE A 34 28.33 16.99 5.65
C PHE A 34 29.38 16.75 6.75
N ASN A 35 30.60 17.25 6.56
CA ASN A 35 31.69 17.10 7.53
C ASN A 35 31.42 17.93 8.80
N ASP A 36 30.83 19.11 8.67
CA ASP A 36 30.56 19.99 9.81
C ASP A 36 29.46 19.38 10.68
N ILE A 37 28.38 18.89 10.05
CA ILE A 37 27.28 18.20 10.75
C ILE A 37 27.82 16.93 11.43
N HIS A 38 28.63 16.13 10.72
CA HIS A 38 29.22 14.93 11.30
C HIS A 38 30.15 15.26 12.46
N SER A 39 30.88 16.38 12.40
CA SER A 39 31.72 16.87 13.51
C SER A 39 30.89 17.23 14.74
N LEU A 40 29.74 17.91 14.56
CA LEU A 40 28.80 18.22 15.65
C LEU A 40 28.27 16.93 16.31
N VAL A 41 27.79 15.98 15.50
CA VAL A 41 27.30 14.68 16.01
C VAL A 41 28.43 13.96 16.74
N TYR A 42 29.62 13.89 16.15
CA TYR A 42 30.78 13.25 16.78
C TYR A 42 31.10 13.87 18.14
N LYS A 43 31.21 15.22 18.22
CA LYS A 43 31.45 15.96 19.46
C LYS A 43 30.44 15.60 20.55
N ILE A 44 29.14 15.62 20.23
CA ILE A 44 28.07 15.27 21.19
C ILE A 44 28.24 13.84 21.72
N ILE A 45 28.57 12.88 20.85
CA ILE A 45 28.59 11.46 21.22
C ILE A 45 29.85 11.08 22.01
N ILE A 46 30.99 11.72 21.77
CA ILE A 46 32.22 11.42 22.51
C ILE A 46 32.37 12.20 23.82
N ALA A 47 31.67 13.34 23.97
CA ALA A 47 31.78 14.21 25.12
C ALA A 47 31.35 13.50 26.42
N LYS A 48 32.12 13.73 27.48
CA LYS A 48 31.90 13.15 28.81
C LYS A 48 31.56 14.18 29.88
N MET A 49 31.89 15.45 29.65
CA MET A 49 31.75 16.53 30.61
C MET A 49 31.04 17.71 29.94
N ASP A 50 30.29 18.48 30.72
CA ASP A 50 29.72 19.74 30.29
C ASP A 50 30.80 20.86 30.26
N ILE A 51 30.43 22.06 29.81
CA ILE A 51 31.37 23.19 29.73
C ILE A 51 31.97 23.59 31.10
N ASN A 52 31.29 23.27 32.19
CA ASN A 52 31.73 23.50 33.57
C ASN A 52 32.65 22.39 34.09
N HIS A 53 32.97 21.40 33.25
CA HIS A 53 33.75 20.21 33.59
C HIS A 53 33.05 19.27 34.59
N GLU A 54 31.72 19.33 34.65
CA GLU A 54 30.88 18.45 35.45
C GLU A 54 30.36 17.29 34.60
N GLU A 55 30.16 16.12 35.24
CA GLU A 55 29.52 14.99 34.59
C GLU A 55 28.02 15.29 34.45
N PRO A 56 27.43 15.23 33.23
CA PRO A 56 26.03 15.56 33.06
C PRO A 56 25.15 14.54 33.77
N GLU A 57 24.05 14.99 34.39
CA GLU A 57 23.05 14.12 35.04
C GLU A 57 22.57 12.98 34.12
N LYS A 58 22.60 13.23 32.81
CA LYS A 58 22.24 12.29 31.77
C LYS A 58 23.28 12.30 30.64
N PRO A 59 23.76 11.15 30.15
CA PRO A 59 24.71 11.12 29.04
C PRO A 59 24.21 11.90 27.82
N PHE A 60 25.05 12.75 27.23
CA PHE A 60 24.68 13.59 26.07
C PHE A 60 24.13 12.79 24.90
N LYS A 61 24.60 11.55 24.71
CA LYS A 61 24.04 10.61 23.72
C LYS A 61 22.54 10.39 23.92
N ILE A 62 22.07 10.22 25.16
CA ILE A 62 20.66 9.97 25.44
C ILE A 62 19.86 11.27 25.25
N GLN A 63 20.39 12.39 25.74
CA GLN A 63 19.78 13.71 25.50
C GLN A 63 19.63 14.01 24.00
N PHE A 64 20.64 13.67 23.20
CA PHE A 64 20.64 13.82 21.75
C PHE A 64 19.53 12.99 21.08
N GLY A 65 19.39 11.73 21.48
CA GLY A 65 18.30 10.87 21.00
C GLY A 65 16.91 11.40 21.33
N GLU A 66 16.72 11.97 22.52
CA GLU A 66 15.45 12.58 22.94
C GLU A 66 15.14 13.84 22.13
N LYS A 67 16.11 14.72 21.94
CA LYS A 67 15.92 15.94 21.14
C LYS A 67 15.65 15.62 19.66
N ILE A 68 16.32 14.61 19.07
CA ILE A 68 15.99 14.10 17.72
C ILE A 68 14.55 13.58 17.67
N THR A 69 14.15 12.81 18.68
CA THR A 69 12.78 12.27 18.75
C THR A 69 11.76 13.41 18.76
N MET A 70 11.98 14.43 19.59
CA MET A 70 11.11 15.61 19.67
C MET A 70 11.07 16.38 18.34
N PHE A 71 12.22 16.53 17.67
CA PHE A 71 12.28 17.18 16.36
C PHE A 71 11.44 16.44 15.31
N LEU A 72 11.63 15.12 15.16
CA LEU A 72 10.87 14.30 14.20
C LEU A 72 9.38 14.27 14.53
N ASP A 73 9.03 14.24 15.81
CA ASP A 73 7.67 14.27 16.31
C ASP A 73 6.96 15.58 15.95
N ASN A 74 7.60 16.72 16.20
CA ASN A 74 7.07 18.04 15.80
C ASN A 74 6.94 18.18 14.28
N CYS A 75 7.97 17.78 13.54
CA CYS A 75 7.99 17.85 12.08
C CYS A 75 6.83 17.04 11.46
N THR A 76 6.62 15.80 11.90
CA THR A 76 5.56 14.93 11.36
C THR A 76 4.16 15.40 11.74
N ARG A 77 3.98 15.99 12.94
CA ARG A 77 2.70 16.63 13.32
C ARG A 77 2.38 17.83 12.44
N GLU A 78 3.36 18.69 12.18
CA GLU A 78 3.18 19.84 11.30
C GLU A 78 2.86 19.41 9.86
N ILE A 79 3.57 18.40 9.35
CA ILE A 79 3.27 17.79 8.04
C ILE A 79 1.82 17.31 7.99
N CYS A 80 1.35 16.56 8.99
CA CYS A 80 -0.02 16.08 9.02
C CYS A 80 -1.05 17.22 9.02
N GLN A 81 -0.79 18.29 9.78
CA GLN A 81 -1.66 19.47 9.81
C GLN A 81 -1.70 20.18 8.46
N ASN A 82 -0.58 20.22 7.74
CA ASN A 82 -0.52 20.84 6.41
C ASN A 82 -1.22 19.97 5.35
N ILE A 83 -1.07 18.64 5.41
CA ILE A 83 -1.79 17.72 4.53
C ILE A 83 -3.30 17.94 4.64
N ILE A 84 -3.85 18.00 5.86
CA ILE A 84 -5.30 18.15 6.09
C ILE A 84 -5.90 19.47 5.57
N LYS A 85 -5.07 20.51 5.37
CA LYS A 85 -5.54 21.79 4.81
C LYS A 85 -5.78 21.72 3.30
N GLU A 86 -5.19 20.74 2.63
CA GLU A 86 -5.29 20.58 1.19
C GLU A 86 -6.59 19.89 0.78
N LYS A 87 -7.07 20.18 -0.44
CA LYS A 87 -8.24 19.49 -0.99
C LYS A 87 -7.88 18.08 -1.50
N ASP A 88 -6.77 17.99 -2.24
CA ASP A 88 -6.22 16.74 -2.74
C ASP A 88 -5.24 16.17 -1.71
N ILE A 89 -5.80 15.42 -0.76
CA ILE A 89 -5.04 14.83 0.35
C ILE A 89 -4.04 13.79 -0.18
N ILE A 90 -4.39 13.08 -1.25
CA ILE A 90 -3.52 12.05 -1.86
C ILE A 90 -2.23 12.70 -2.38
N LYS A 91 -2.35 13.76 -3.18
CA LYS A 91 -1.21 14.49 -3.72
C LYS A 91 -0.40 15.16 -2.60
N ALA A 92 -1.07 15.82 -1.66
CA ALA A 92 -0.42 16.49 -0.54
C ALA A 92 0.40 15.49 0.29
N TYR A 93 -0.18 14.34 0.63
CA TYR A 93 0.51 13.26 1.34
C TYR A 93 1.71 12.75 0.54
N SER A 94 1.53 12.45 -0.75
CA SER A 94 2.57 11.90 -1.62
C SER A 94 3.80 12.81 -1.67
N ASN A 95 3.59 14.11 -1.89
CA ASN A 95 4.68 15.07 -1.98
C ASN A 95 5.44 15.19 -0.65
N GLN A 96 4.70 15.22 0.46
CA GLN A 96 5.30 15.28 1.80
C GLN A 96 6.07 14.00 2.14
N TRP A 97 5.56 12.84 1.72
CA TRP A 97 6.24 11.56 1.91
C TRP A 97 7.57 11.50 1.17
N ASP A 98 7.61 11.87 -0.12
CA ASP A 98 8.86 11.85 -0.91
C ASP A 98 9.93 12.77 -0.30
N LEU A 99 9.53 13.98 0.11
CA LEU A 99 10.42 14.92 0.78
C LEU A 99 10.90 14.35 2.12
N TYR A 100 9.98 13.96 3.01
CA TYR A 100 10.30 13.46 4.33
C TYR A 100 11.17 12.20 4.30
N TYR A 101 10.89 11.27 3.39
CA TYR A 101 11.66 10.04 3.22
C TYR A 101 13.10 10.35 2.79
N SER A 102 13.29 11.21 1.79
CA SER A 102 14.61 11.61 1.28
C SER A 102 15.41 12.42 2.32
N SER A 103 14.75 13.34 3.01
CA SER A 103 15.32 14.09 4.13
C SER A 103 15.72 13.17 5.28
N SER A 104 14.93 12.14 5.55
CA SER A 104 15.24 11.12 6.56
C SER A 104 16.47 10.28 6.21
N GLU A 105 16.64 9.88 4.94
CA GLU A 105 17.86 9.19 4.50
C GLU A 105 19.10 10.07 4.65
N THR A 106 18.96 11.37 4.40
CA THR A 106 20.04 12.35 4.60
C THR A 106 20.35 12.55 6.08
N GLY A 107 19.31 12.69 6.91
CA GLY A 107 19.40 12.73 8.37
C GLY A 107 20.12 11.51 8.95
N ASP A 108 19.84 10.32 8.42
CA ASP A 108 20.52 9.09 8.84
C ASP A 108 22.00 9.08 8.46
N LYS A 109 22.35 9.56 7.26
CA LYS A 109 23.74 9.68 6.81
C LYS A 109 24.55 10.62 7.71
N VAL A 110 23.99 11.77 8.10
CA VAL A 110 24.68 12.70 9.01
C VAL A 110 24.76 12.16 10.44
N CYS A 111 23.76 11.37 10.87
CA CYS A 111 23.74 10.70 12.17
C CYS A 111 24.48 9.36 12.20
N ARG A 112 25.26 9.00 11.17
CA ARG A 112 25.89 7.67 11.04
C ARG A 112 26.74 7.28 12.25
N TYR A 113 27.48 8.23 12.84
CA TYR A 113 28.28 7.96 14.03
C TYR A 113 27.38 7.64 15.24
N TYR A 114 26.34 8.44 15.47
CA TYR A 114 25.34 8.17 16.50
C TYR A 114 24.69 6.80 16.30
N ASN A 115 24.19 6.49 15.10
CA ASN A 115 23.58 5.21 14.75
C ASN A 115 24.49 4.02 15.08
N ARG A 116 25.79 4.09 14.74
CA ARG A 116 26.76 3.04 15.07
C ARG A 116 26.83 2.78 16.58
N THR A 117 26.80 3.83 17.40
CA THR A 117 26.85 3.66 18.86
C THR A 117 25.60 3.00 19.46
N LEU A 118 24.47 2.99 18.75
CA LEU A 118 23.23 2.34 19.19
C LEU A 118 23.34 0.82 19.06
N HIS A 119 24.04 0.33 18.03
CA HIS A 119 24.23 -1.11 17.81
C HIS A 119 25.13 -1.77 18.88
N TYR A 120 26.14 -1.06 19.39
CA TYR A 120 27.07 -1.60 20.39
C TYR A 120 26.44 -1.85 21.78
N GLN A 121 25.29 -1.25 22.09
CA GLN A 121 24.59 -1.44 23.39
C GLN A 121 23.78 -2.75 23.47
N ASN A 122 23.49 -3.38 22.33
CA ASN A 122 22.68 -4.61 22.27
C ASN A 122 23.39 -5.86 22.82
N TYR A 123 24.68 -5.77 23.14
CA TYR A 123 25.49 -6.87 23.69
C TYR A 123 25.56 -6.89 25.23
N THR A 124 24.93 -5.93 25.92
CA THR A 124 24.90 -5.90 27.39
C THR A 124 23.59 -6.48 27.94
N SER A 125 23.69 -7.28 29.00
CA SER A 125 22.70 -8.27 29.50
C SER A 125 21.38 -7.73 30.04
N PHE A 126 21.08 -6.44 29.87
CA PHE A 126 19.81 -5.83 30.28
C PHE A 126 18.91 -5.68 29.05
N LYS A 127 17.64 -6.11 29.18
CA LYS A 127 16.63 -6.11 28.10
C LYS A 127 16.82 -4.90 27.16
N PRO A 128 17.14 -5.12 25.88
CA PRO A 128 17.42 -4.00 24.99
C PRO A 128 16.12 -3.23 24.79
N LYS A 129 16.05 -2.00 25.34
CA LYS A 129 15.18 -0.98 24.76
C LYS A 129 15.60 -0.91 23.30
N LEU A 130 14.66 -1.14 22.38
CA LEU A 130 14.85 -1.06 20.94
C LEU A 130 15.48 0.30 20.61
N VAL A 131 16.80 0.37 20.49
CA VAL A 131 17.46 1.63 20.14
C VAL A 131 17.38 1.75 18.63
N LYS A 132 16.51 2.64 18.17
CA LYS A 132 16.20 2.86 16.75
C LYS A 132 17.22 3.81 16.14
N THR A 133 17.72 3.49 14.95
CA THR A 133 18.52 4.44 14.15
C THR A 133 17.67 5.65 13.79
N PHE A 134 18.32 6.74 13.38
CA PHE A 134 17.63 7.96 12.94
C PHE A 134 16.55 7.65 11.88
N PHE A 135 16.89 6.90 10.83
CA PHE A 135 15.94 6.56 9.76
C PHE A 135 14.76 5.73 10.27
N VAL A 136 15.03 4.74 11.12
CA VAL A 136 13.99 3.89 11.68
C VAL A 136 13.02 4.69 12.55
N LEU A 137 13.56 5.59 13.37
CA LEU A 137 12.76 6.48 14.20
C LEU A 137 11.91 7.44 13.36
N SER A 138 12.45 7.97 12.25
CA SER A 138 11.67 8.88 11.40
C SER A 138 10.50 8.16 10.71
N LEU A 139 10.70 6.94 10.22
CA LEU A 139 9.62 6.12 9.65
C LEU A 139 8.54 5.80 10.68
N GLU A 140 8.93 5.48 11.93
CA GLU A 140 7.97 5.28 13.01
C GLU A 140 7.16 6.55 13.29
N LYS A 141 7.80 7.72 13.34
CA LYS A 141 7.11 8.99 13.57
C LYS A 141 6.16 9.33 12.43
N TRP A 142 6.51 9.02 11.18
CA TRP A 142 5.59 9.12 10.05
C TRP A 142 4.35 8.23 10.24
N LYS A 143 4.55 6.97 10.63
CA LYS A 143 3.45 6.03 10.91
C LYS A 143 2.48 6.58 11.96
N GLU A 144 3.01 7.02 13.09
CA GLU A 144 2.25 7.45 14.25
C GLU A 144 1.52 8.77 13.99
N ASN A 145 2.26 9.79 13.54
CA ASN A 145 1.78 11.16 13.51
C ASN A 145 1.12 11.54 12.18
N VAL A 146 1.35 10.79 11.11
CA VAL A 146 0.73 11.03 9.79
C VAL A 146 -0.28 9.93 9.47
N ILE A 147 0.16 8.67 9.23
CA ILE A 147 -0.75 7.60 8.78
C ILE A 147 -1.87 7.35 9.79
N PHE A 148 -1.52 7.05 11.05
CA PHE A 148 -2.52 6.74 12.07
C PHE A 148 -3.30 7.97 12.53
N ASN A 149 -2.71 9.17 12.45
CA ASN A 149 -3.43 10.39 12.76
C ASN A 149 -4.52 10.67 11.71
N LEU A 150 -4.19 10.55 10.41
CA LEU A 150 -5.16 10.63 9.30
C LEU A 150 -6.27 9.58 9.43
N LYS A 151 -5.92 8.37 9.84
CA LYS A 151 -6.89 7.29 10.11
C LYS A 151 -7.82 7.63 11.26
N ASN A 152 -7.27 7.87 12.44
CA ASN A 152 -8.01 7.87 13.71
C ASN A 152 -8.68 9.22 14.01
N ASN A 153 -8.06 10.33 13.63
CA ASN A 153 -8.52 11.67 13.98
C ASN A 153 -9.17 12.42 12.82
N TYR A 154 -9.01 11.91 11.58
CA TYR A 154 -9.57 12.51 10.38
C TYR A 154 -10.37 11.51 9.54
N ASP A 155 -11.06 10.58 10.21
CA ASP A 155 -12.04 9.67 9.61
C ASP A 155 -11.50 8.93 8.37
N ASN A 156 -10.22 8.54 8.45
CA ASN A 156 -9.51 7.85 7.38
C ASN A 156 -9.61 8.54 6.00
N ILE A 157 -9.62 9.88 6.00
CA ILE A 157 -9.84 10.72 4.81
C ILE A 157 -8.92 10.36 3.64
N LEU A 158 -7.67 9.98 3.92
CA LEU A 158 -6.70 9.56 2.90
C LEU A 158 -7.21 8.32 2.15
N VAL A 159 -7.58 7.25 2.86
CA VAL A 159 -8.08 6.02 2.25
C VAL A 159 -9.44 6.27 1.59
N LYS A 160 -10.30 7.12 2.17
CA LYS A 160 -11.58 7.48 1.54
C LYS A 160 -11.40 8.17 0.19
N GLN A 161 -10.51 9.16 0.08
CA GLN A 161 -10.22 9.80 -1.21
C GLN A 161 -9.60 8.83 -2.21
N ILE A 162 -8.76 7.89 -1.76
CA ILE A 162 -8.21 6.84 -2.63
C ILE A 162 -9.34 5.99 -3.22
N LEU A 163 -10.24 5.48 -2.38
CA LEU A 163 -11.36 4.65 -2.83
C LEU A 163 -12.33 5.43 -3.72
N GLU A 164 -12.61 6.69 -3.39
CA GLU A 164 -13.43 7.58 -4.22
C GLU A 164 -12.81 7.82 -5.60
N SER A 165 -11.48 8.04 -5.67
CA SER A 165 -10.78 8.18 -6.95
C SER A 165 -10.92 6.92 -7.81
N ILE A 166 -10.87 5.74 -7.20
CA ILE A 166 -11.03 4.46 -7.89
C ILE A 166 -12.48 4.28 -8.37
N ASP A 167 -13.46 4.63 -7.52
CA ASP A 167 -14.88 4.55 -7.87
C ASP A 167 -15.24 5.53 -8.99
N ASN A 168 -14.64 6.73 -9.02
CA ASN A 168 -14.78 7.67 -10.12
C ASN A 168 -14.32 7.04 -11.45
N GLU A 169 -13.16 6.37 -11.47
CA GLU A 169 -12.71 5.63 -12.65
C GLU A 169 -13.72 4.57 -13.09
N ARG A 170 -14.31 3.82 -12.16
CA ARG A 170 -15.32 2.80 -12.47
C ARG A 170 -16.61 3.41 -13.04
N ASN A 171 -17.06 4.53 -12.48
CA ASN A 171 -18.35 5.14 -12.79
C ASN A 171 -18.33 5.96 -14.09
N ASN A 172 -17.30 6.79 -14.28
CA ASN A 172 -17.26 7.78 -15.35
C ASN A 172 -15.95 7.82 -16.13
N GLY A 173 -15.01 6.91 -15.84
CA GLY A 173 -13.74 6.80 -16.54
C GLY A 173 -12.72 7.90 -16.19
N THR A 174 -12.98 8.71 -15.15
CA THR A 174 -11.98 9.65 -14.65
C THR A 174 -10.73 8.88 -14.23
N PRO A 175 -9.53 9.22 -14.74
CA PRO A 175 -8.31 8.51 -14.37
C PRO A 175 -8.10 8.51 -12.86
N THR A 176 -7.76 7.35 -12.32
CA THR A 176 -7.36 7.21 -10.92
C THR A 176 -6.18 8.12 -10.62
N ASN A 177 -6.17 8.76 -9.46
CA ASN A 177 -5.13 9.68 -9.03
C ASN A 177 -3.75 8.97 -9.02
N GLU A 178 -2.80 9.47 -9.81
CA GLU A 178 -1.49 8.86 -10.01
C GLU A 178 -0.64 8.80 -8.73
N TYR A 179 -0.89 9.71 -7.77
CA TYR A 179 -0.16 9.78 -6.50
C TYR A 179 -0.50 8.62 -5.55
N ILE A 180 -1.55 7.84 -5.83
CA ILE A 180 -1.95 6.68 -5.01
C ILE A 180 -0.81 5.65 -4.91
N ILE A 181 -0.04 5.44 -5.98
CA ILE A 181 1.11 4.52 -5.98
C ILE A 181 2.08 4.89 -4.87
N LYS A 182 2.34 6.19 -4.69
CA LYS A 182 3.30 6.67 -3.70
C LYS A 182 2.76 6.52 -2.28
N VAL A 183 1.46 6.74 -2.09
CA VAL A 183 0.80 6.47 -0.80
C VAL A 183 0.95 4.99 -0.44
N ILE A 184 0.64 4.10 -1.38
CA ILE A 184 0.78 2.65 -1.19
C ILE A 184 2.22 2.28 -0.87
N GLU A 185 3.19 2.82 -1.63
CA GLU A 185 4.63 2.63 -1.38
C GLU A 185 5.01 3.00 0.06
N SER A 186 4.45 4.09 0.60
CA SER A 186 4.69 4.48 2.00
C SER A 186 4.18 3.45 3.01
N PHE A 187 3.00 2.86 2.81
CA PHE A 187 2.45 1.82 3.69
C PHE A 187 3.32 0.56 3.69
N VAL A 188 4.09 0.34 2.63
CA VAL A 188 5.06 -0.75 2.53
C VAL A 188 6.37 -0.42 3.24
N LYS A 189 6.87 0.80 3.07
CA LYS A 189 8.20 1.22 3.53
C LYS A 189 8.25 1.54 5.03
N VAL A 190 7.16 2.03 5.61
CA VAL A 190 7.07 2.47 7.01
C VAL A 190 7.14 1.29 8.01
N ILE A 191 7.11 0.06 7.51
CA ILE A 191 7.23 -1.15 8.33
C ILE A 191 8.70 -1.32 8.77
N VAL A 192 8.97 -0.88 10.00
CA VAL A 192 10.24 -1.16 10.66
C VAL A 192 10.08 -2.41 11.53
N LYS A 193 10.75 -3.50 11.14
CA LYS A 193 11.16 -4.52 12.10
C LYS A 193 12.59 -4.26 12.56
N THR A 194 12.75 -4.27 13.87
CA THR A 194 14.04 -4.52 14.55
C THR A 194 13.98 -5.95 15.09
N ASP A 195 13.93 -6.94 14.21
CA ASP A 195 14.15 -8.31 14.64
C ASP A 195 15.67 -8.57 14.63
N LYS A 196 16.17 -9.05 15.77
CA LYS A 196 17.58 -9.35 16.01
C LYS A 196 18.03 -10.49 15.11
N TYR A 197 18.82 -10.24 14.07
CA TYR A 197 19.85 -11.16 13.61
C TYR A 197 21.04 -10.39 13.04
N GLU A 198 22.22 -10.97 13.26
CA GLU A 198 23.52 -10.44 12.89
C GLU A 198 23.63 -10.25 11.38
N SER A 199 24.37 -9.21 10.98
CA SER A 199 24.72 -8.83 9.61
C SER A 199 23.58 -8.31 8.72
N GLY A 200 23.31 -7.01 8.86
CA GLY A 200 22.60 -6.20 7.86
C GLY A 200 21.22 -5.72 8.31
N ILE A 201 20.94 -4.44 8.06
CA ILE A 201 19.57 -3.92 8.15
C ILE A 201 18.79 -4.58 7.00
N VAL A 202 18.06 -5.65 7.32
CA VAL A 202 17.06 -6.22 6.41
C VAL A 202 15.79 -5.39 6.60
N TYR A 203 15.38 -4.66 5.57
CA TYR A 203 14.05 -4.05 5.51
C TYR A 203 13.00 -5.18 5.57
N GLY A 204 12.51 -5.48 6.77
CA GLY A 204 11.63 -6.61 7.02
C GLY A 204 10.23 -6.38 6.45
N HIS A 205 9.81 -7.23 5.51
CA HIS A 205 8.42 -7.36 5.11
C HIS A 205 7.54 -7.74 6.32
N THR A 206 6.71 -6.81 6.79
CA THR A 206 5.52 -7.19 7.58
C THR A 206 4.32 -6.62 6.86
N GLN A 207 3.77 -7.42 5.94
CA GLN A 207 2.66 -7.12 5.03
C GLN A 207 1.47 -6.38 5.68
N GLN A 208 1.34 -6.50 7.01
CA GLN A 208 0.24 -6.04 7.85
C GLN A 208 -0.18 -4.57 7.67
N LEU A 209 0.72 -3.57 7.64
CA LEU A 209 0.25 -2.17 7.50
C LEU A 209 -0.39 -1.90 6.13
N TYR A 210 0.21 -2.44 5.05
CA TYR A 210 -0.37 -2.39 3.71
C TYR A 210 -1.71 -3.12 3.65
N GLU A 211 -1.81 -4.29 4.30
CA GLU A 211 -3.03 -5.08 4.34
C GLU A 211 -4.15 -4.38 5.10
N ASP A 212 -3.83 -3.81 6.27
CA ASP A 212 -4.79 -3.19 7.17
C ASP A 212 -5.28 -1.84 6.64
N GLU A 213 -4.37 -1.01 6.11
CA GLU A 213 -4.70 0.36 5.69
C GLU A 213 -5.16 0.47 4.23
N PHE A 214 -4.77 -0.46 3.36
CA PHE A 214 -5.14 -0.39 1.93
C PHE A 214 -5.80 -1.66 1.39
N GLU A 215 -5.18 -2.83 1.48
CA GLU A 215 -5.68 -4.03 0.77
C GLU A 215 -7.08 -4.44 1.26
N THR A 216 -7.28 -4.49 2.59
CA THR A 216 -8.56 -4.84 3.20
C THR A 216 -9.67 -3.87 2.81
N PRO A 217 -9.54 -2.53 3.00
CA PRO A 217 -10.57 -1.59 2.57
C PRO A 217 -10.77 -1.57 1.05
N TYR A 218 -9.71 -1.76 0.26
CA TYR A 218 -9.81 -1.87 -1.20
C TYR A 218 -10.63 -3.08 -1.65
N LEU A 219 -10.37 -4.27 -1.08
CA LEU A 219 -11.14 -5.48 -1.37
C LEU A 219 -12.59 -5.37 -0.91
N ALA A 220 -12.85 -4.70 0.22
CA ALA A 220 -14.20 -4.42 0.68
C ALA A 220 -14.94 -3.49 -0.28
N ASN A 221 -14.30 -2.42 -0.75
CA ASN A 221 -14.86 -1.50 -1.72
C ASN A 221 -15.14 -2.18 -3.08
N ILE A 222 -14.24 -3.03 -3.59
CA ILE A 222 -14.48 -3.84 -4.79
C ILE A 222 -15.72 -4.73 -4.60
N ARG A 223 -15.82 -5.40 -3.46
CA ARG A 223 -16.96 -6.30 -3.15
C ARG A 223 -18.27 -5.52 -3.15
N ASP A 224 -18.34 -4.41 -2.42
CA ASP A 224 -19.56 -3.63 -2.28
C ASP A 224 -19.97 -2.95 -3.60
N TYR A 225 -18.98 -2.46 -4.38
CA TYR A 225 -19.22 -1.87 -5.69
C TYR A 225 -19.83 -2.92 -6.64
N TYR A 226 -19.15 -4.05 -6.83
CA TYR A 226 -19.60 -5.04 -7.81
C TYR A 226 -20.84 -5.82 -7.35
N LYS A 227 -21.09 -5.95 -6.04
CA LYS A 227 -22.36 -6.49 -5.54
C LYS A 227 -23.54 -5.65 -6.01
N LYS A 228 -23.46 -4.32 -5.84
CA LYS A 228 -24.52 -3.38 -6.24
C LYS A 228 -24.66 -3.29 -7.75
N GLU A 229 -23.53 -3.19 -8.46
CA GLU A 229 -23.54 -3.08 -9.92
C GLU A 229 -24.10 -4.36 -10.54
N SER A 230 -23.64 -5.54 -10.13
CA SER A 230 -24.08 -6.81 -10.71
C SER A 230 -25.56 -7.08 -10.48
N GLU A 231 -26.07 -6.79 -9.27
CA GLU A 231 -27.49 -6.93 -8.93
C GLU A 231 -28.37 -6.00 -9.76
N SER A 232 -27.92 -4.78 -10.03
CA SER A 232 -28.62 -3.84 -10.91
C SER A 232 -28.60 -4.32 -12.36
N LEU A 233 -27.41 -4.69 -12.88
CA LEU A 233 -27.24 -5.06 -14.29
C LEU A 233 -27.97 -6.35 -14.64
N ILE A 234 -27.85 -7.40 -13.83
CA ILE A 234 -28.46 -8.70 -14.14
C ILE A 234 -29.99 -8.63 -14.27
N ASN A 235 -30.62 -7.61 -13.69
CA ASN A 235 -32.06 -7.40 -13.71
C ASN A 235 -32.50 -6.32 -14.73
N SER A 236 -31.57 -5.53 -15.28
CA SER A 236 -31.89 -4.38 -16.15
C SER A 236 -31.45 -4.55 -17.60
N ILE A 237 -30.47 -5.40 -17.88
CA ILE A 237 -29.94 -5.65 -19.23
C ILE A 237 -30.05 -7.13 -19.61
N THR A 238 -29.79 -7.43 -20.88
CA THR A 238 -29.75 -8.83 -21.35
C THR A 238 -28.56 -9.57 -20.74
N ILE A 239 -28.64 -10.90 -20.70
CA ILE A 239 -27.57 -11.73 -20.14
C ILE A 239 -26.30 -11.63 -21.00
N GLU A 240 -26.46 -11.53 -22.32
CA GLU A 240 -25.39 -11.34 -23.30
C GLU A 240 -24.63 -10.04 -23.03
N GLU A 241 -25.38 -8.94 -22.83
CA GLU A 241 -24.79 -7.65 -22.49
C GLU A 241 -24.12 -7.69 -21.10
N TYR A 242 -24.74 -8.36 -20.13
CA TYR A 242 -24.18 -8.56 -18.80
C TYR A 242 -22.83 -9.29 -18.88
N VAL A 243 -22.72 -10.36 -19.67
CA VAL A 243 -21.48 -11.14 -19.83
C VAL A 243 -20.37 -10.27 -20.40
N SER A 244 -20.67 -9.47 -21.43
CA SER A 244 -19.70 -8.55 -22.03
C SER A 244 -19.21 -7.49 -21.02
N ARG A 245 -20.14 -6.91 -20.25
CA ARG A 245 -19.80 -5.94 -19.18
C ARG A 245 -18.98 -6.60 -18.07
N ALA A 246 -19.33 -7.80 -17.63
CA ALA A 246 -18.61 -8.53 -16.58
C ALA A 246 -17.16 -8.83 -17.01
N LEU A 247 -16.94 -9.31 -18.24
CA LEU A 247 -15.58 -9.50 -18.79
C LEU A 247 -14.77 -8.21 -18.78
N THR A 248 -15.37 -7.11 -19.27
CA THR A 248 -14.73 -5.79 -19.30
C THR A 248 -14.38 -5.29 -17.91
N ARG A 249 -15.29 -5.45 -16.93
CA ARG A 249 -15.06 -5.04 -15.54
C ARG A 249 -13.92 -5.83 -14.90
N ILE A 250 -13.89 -7.16 -15.09
CA ILE A 250 -12.81 -8.01 -14.56
C ILE A 250 -11.46 -7.60 -15.13
N ASP A 251 -11.35 -7.41 -16.44
CA ASP A 251 -10.07 -7.00 -17.05
C ASP A 251 -9.60 -5.64 -16.52
N LYS A 252 -10.49 -4.64 -16.49
CA LYS A 252 -10.17 -3.31 -15.93
C LYS A 252 -9.71 -3.38 -14.47
N GLU A 253 -10.37 -4.19 -13.65
CA GLU A 253 -9.98 -4.35 -12.24
C GLU A 253 -8.61 -5.02 -12.10
N VAL A 254 -8.31 -6.01 -12.94
CA VAL A 254 -7.00 -6.68 -12.98
C VAL A 254 -5.90 -5.71 -13.39
N GLN A 255 -6.11 -4.91 -14.43
CA GLN A 255 -5.12 -3.90 -14.85
C GLN A 255 -4.90 -2.85 -13.76
N ARG A 256 -5.98 -2.35 -13.13
CA ARG A 256 -5.87 -1.39 -12.01
C ARG A 256 -5.13 -1.99 -10.83
N CYS A 257 -5.44 -3.23 -10.47
CA CYS A 257 -4.76 -3.94 -9.39
C CYS A 257 -3.27 -4.10 -9.66
N ARG A 258 -2.87 -4.42 -10.90
CA ARG A 258 -1.46 -4.51 -11.29
C ARG A 258 -0.72 -3.17 -11.22
N TYR A 259 -1.43 -2.07 -11.46
CA TYR A 259 -0.86 -0.73 -11.41
C TYR A 259 -0.70 -0.22 -9.97
N LEU A 260 -1.68 -0.48 -9.09
CA LEU A 260 -1.72 0.09 -7.74
C LEU A 260 -1.19 -0.85 -6.65
N CYS A 261 -1.46 -2.16 -6.76
CA CYS A 261 -1.34 -3.09 -5.64
C CYS A 261 -0.04 -3.90 -5.68
N LYS A 262 0.26 -4.57 -4.56
CA LYS A 262 1.29 -5.60 -4.54
C LYS A 262 0.83 -6.87 -5.28
N PRO A 263 1.76 -7.67 -5.82
CA PRO A 263 1.45 -8.97 -6.42
C PRO A 263 0.65 -9.91 -5.51
N THR A 264 0.83 -9.82 -4.19
CA THR A 264 0.09 -10.60 -3.18
C THR A 264 -1.43 -10.34 -3.18
N SER A 265 -1.86 -9.20 -3.73
CA SER A 265 -3.27 -8.79 -3.79
C SER A 265 -3.97 -9.24 -5.07
N TYR A 266 -3.23 -9.60 -6.11
CA TYR A 266 -3.78 -9.83 -7.45
C TYR A 266 -4.83 -10.94 -7.45
N GLN A 267 -4.52 -12.07 -6.82
CA GLN A 267 -5.45 -13.18 -6.73
C GLN A 267 -6.68 -12.84 -5.89
N LYS A 268 -6.50 -12.10 -4.79
CA LYS A 268 -7.59 -11.68 -3.90
C LYS A 268 -8.59 -10.78 -4.63
N VAL A 269 -8.12 -9.82 -5.43
CA VAL A 269 -8.98 -8.95 -6.26
C VAL A 269 -9.75 -9.76 -7.29
N ILE A 270 -9.07 -10.66 -8.00
CA ILE A 270 -9.69 -11.54 -8.99
C ILE A 270 -10.80 -12.37 -8.34
N ASP A 271 -10.56 -12.94 -7.16
CA ASP A 271 -11.53 -13.79 -6.48
C ASP A 271 -12.75 -13.01 -5.98
N VAL A 272 -12.58 -11.78 -5.50
CA VAL A 272 -13.71 -10.90 -5.16
C VAL A 272 -14.53 -10.57 -6.41
N CYS A 273 -13.90 -10.25 -7.54
CA CYS A 273 -14.61 -9.99 -8.79
C CYS A 273 -15.37 -11.23 -9.30
N LYS A 274 -14.74 -12.42 -9.27
CA LYS A 274 -15.39 -13.68 -9.63
C LYS A 274 -16.64 -13.94 -8.80
N GLU A 275 -16.54 -13.73 -7.49
CA GLU A 275 -17.66 -13.95 -6.57
C GLU A 275 -18.84 -13.06 -6.92
N GLN A 276 -18.60 -11.75 -7.05
CA GLN A 276 -19.67 -10.76 -7.25
C GLN A 276 -20.23 -10.70 -8.68
N LEU A 277 -19.42 -11.03 -9.70
CA LEU A 277 -19.82 -10.88 -11.11
C LEU A 277 -20.21 -12.22 -11.78
N ILE A 278 -19.72 -13.35 -11.28
CA ILE A 278 -19.89 -14.65 -11.96
C ILE A 278 -20.60 -15.66 -11.07
N ILE A 279 -20.02 -15.98 -9.91
CA ILE A 279 -20.47 -17.11 -9.07
C ILE A 279 -21.91 -16.89 -8.61
N GLN A 280 -22.24 -15.69 -8.16
CA GLN A 280 -23.58 -15.34 -7.69
C GLN A 280 -24.68 -15.53 -8.75
N TYR A 281 -24.36 -15.39 -10.04
CA TYR A 281 -25.32 -15.47 -11.14
C TYR A 281 -25.11 -16.66 -12.05
N LYS A 282 -24.23 -17.61 -11.66
CA LYS A 282 -23.83 -18.74 -12.49
C LYS A 282 -25.02 -19.50 -13.08
N GLN A 283 -26.07 -19.74 -12.30
CA GLN A 283 -27.25 -20.46 -12.79
C GLN A 283 -27.98 -19.68 -13.90
N LYS A 284 -28.26 -18.37 -13.70
CA LYS A 284 -28.90 -17.53 -14.72
C LYS A 284 -28.09 -17.49 -16.03
N LEU A 285 -26.75 -17.45 -15.91
CA LEU A 285 -25.85 -17.49 -17.05
C LEU A 285 -25.95 -18.82 -17.82
N LEU A 286 -25.97 -19.95 -17.10
CA LEU A 286 -26.12 -21.27 -17.68
C LEU A 286 -27.49 -21.47 -18.34
N ASP A 287 -28.57 -21.01 -17.71
CA ASP A 287 -29.93 -21.13 -18.23
C ASP A 287 -30.10 -20.44 -19.60
N LYS A 288 -29.34 -19.36 -19.85
CA LYS A 288 -29.36 -18.64 -21.13
C LYS A 288 -28.62 -19.39 -22.26
N PHE A 289 -27.68 -20.28 -21.92
CA PHE A 289 -26.72 -20.81 -22.89
C PHE A 289 -27.37 -21.65 -24.00
N GLU A 290 -28.36 -22.50 -23.68
CA GLU A 290 -29.08 -23.31 -24.69
C GLU A 290 -29.86 -22.42 -25.69
N GLU A 291 -30.39 -21.28 -25.24
CA GLU A 291 -31.06 -20.31 -26.09
C GLU A 291 -30.09 -19.69 -27.10
N LEU A 292 -28.90 -19.29 -26.65
CA LEU A 292 -27.86 -18.73 -27.53
C LEU A 292 -27.45 -19.72 -28.63
N LEU A 293 -27.30 -21.00 -28.27
CA LEU A 293 -27.00 -22.07 -29.21
C LEU A 293 -28.12 -22.25 -30.25
N SER A 294 -29.38 -22.25 -29.78
CA SER A 294 -30.57 -22.38 -30.62
C SER A 294 -30.69 -21.24 -31.63
N ASN A 295 -30.37 -20.02 -31.18
CA ASN A 295 -30.39 -18.80 -31.99
C ASN A 295 -29.14 -18.59 -32.83
N LYS A 296 -28.16 -19.50 -32.77
CA LYS A 296 -26.86 -19.41 -33.47
C LYS A 296 -26.06 -18.14 -33.10
N GLN A 297 -26.22 -17.65 -31.87
CA GLN A 297 -25.49 -16.50 -31.32
C GLN A 297 -24.10 -16.95 -30.83
N TYR A 298 -23.23 -17.35 -31.75
CA TYR A 298 -21.94 -17.97 -31.40
C TYR A 298 -20.93 -17.02 -30.74
N GLU A 299 -21.02 -15.72 -31.04
CA GLU A 299 -20.19 -14.70 -30.36
C GLU A 299 -20.54 -14.62 -28.87
N ASP A 300 -21.84 -14.56 -28.55
CA ASP A 300 -22.33 -14.57 -27.16
C ASP A 300 -21.99 -15.88 -26.45
N CYS A 301 -22.07 -17.02 -27.15
CA CYS A 301 -21.60 -18.30 -26.62
C CYS A 301 -20.11 -18.27 -26.28
N THR A 302 -19.29 -17.63 -27.12
CA THR A 302 -17.85 -17.48 -26.90
C THR A 302 -17.57 -16.59 -25.69
N ASN A 303 -18.32 -15.51 -25.53
CA ASN A 303 -18.21 -14.63 -24.37
C ASN A 303 -18.65 -15.35 -23.08
N MET A 304 -19.73 -16.14 -23.13
CA MET A 304 -20.17 -16.97 -22.02
C MET A 304 -19.10 -17.98 -21.61
N TYR A 305 -18.48 -18.66 -22.59
CA TYR A 305 -17.35 -19.56 -22.34
C TYR A 305 -16.17 -18.84 -21.69
N LYS A 306 -15.74 -17.68 -22.23
CA LYS A 306 -14.66 -16.87 -21.64
C LYS A 306 -14.96 -16.53 -20.18
N LEU A 307 -16.17 -16.05 -19.88
CA LEU A 307 -16.55 -15.65 -18.53
C LEU A 307 -16.56 -16.85 -17.57
N LEU A 308 -17.23 -17.94 -17.93
CA LEU A 308 -17.34 -19.12 -17.06
C LEU A 308 -16.03 -19.92 -16.98
N SER A 309 -15.09 -19.75 -17.91
CA SER A 309 -13.74 -20.32 -17.81
C SER A 309 -12.93 -19.79 -16.63
N ILE A 310 -13.29 -18.60 -16.12
CA ILE A 310 -12.60 -17.94 -15.01
C ILE A 310 -12.90 -18.65 -13.68
N VAL A 311 -14.04 -19.34 -13.57
CA VAL A 311 -14.49 -19.99 -12.32
C VAL A 311 -14.39 -21.51 -12.40
N LYS A 312 -14.19 -22.13 -11.24
CA LYS A 312 -14.14 -23.58 -11.12
C LYS A 312 -15.47 -24.19 -11.59
N ASP A 313 -15.38 -25.31 -12.30
CA ASP A 313 -16.50 -26.08 -12.84
C ASP A 313 -17.42 -25.31 -13.82
N GLY A 314 -17.04 -24.10 -14.25
CA GLY A 314 -17.82 -23.32 -15.22
C GLY A 314 -17.82 -23.97 -16.61
N ILE A 315 -16.64 -24.39 -17.08
CA ILE A 315 -16.49 -25.07 -18.39
C ILE A 315 -17.25 -26.40 -18.41
N ASN A 316 -17.11 -27.21 -17.37
CA ASN A 316 -17.80 -28.51 -17.27
C ASN A 316 -19.33 -28.34 -17.32
N SER A 317 -19.85 -27.27 -16.69
CA SER A 317 -21.29 -26.95 -16.73
C SER A 317 -21.74 -26.59 -18.15
N LEU A 318 -20.98 -25.76 -18.87
CA LEU A 318 -21.28 -25.42 -20.26
C LEU A 318 -21.18 -26.63 -21.20
N ALA A 319 -20.17 -27.49 -20.99
CA ALA A 319 -19.97 -28.69 -21.79
C ALA A 319 -21.15 -29.64 -21.68
N ALA A 320 -21.69 -29.85 -20.48
CA ALA A 320 -22.87 -30.68 -20.27
C ALA A 320 -24.12 -30.14 -21.00
N ILE A 321 -24.35 -28.83 -20.95
CA ILE A 321 -25.47 -28.19 -21.68
C ILE A 321 -25.27 -28.33 -23.20
N TYR A 322 -24.04 -28.12 -23.68
CA TYR A 322 -23.72 -28.26 -25.10
C TYR A 322 -23.90 -29.70 -25.60
N GLU A 323 -23.46 -30.70 -24.84
CA GLU A 323 -23.62 -32.12 -25.15
C GLU A 323 -25.10 -32.52 -25.27
N ASP A 324 -25.92 -32.11 -24.30
CA ASP A 324 -27.35 -32.34 -24.31
C ASP A 324 -28.04 -31.64 -25.49
N TYR A 325 -27.68 -30.38 -25.77
CA TYR A 325 -28.19 -29.62 -26.91
C TYR A 325 -27.89 -30.31 -28.24
N ILE A 326 -26.64 -30.72 -28.48
CA ILE A 326 -26.24 -31.40 -29.72
C ILE A 326 -26.94 -32.77 -29.85
N THR A 327 -27.12 -33.49 -28.73
CA THR A 327 -27.83 -34.77 -28.73
C THR A 327 -29.29 -34.59 -29.14
N LYS A 328 -30.00 -33.62 -28.54
CA LYS A 328 -31.39 -33.26 -28.90
C LYS A 328 -31.50 -32.80 -30.36
N TYR A 329 -30.60 -31.91 -30.79
CA TYR A 329 -30.58 -31.38 -32.15
C TYR A 329 -30.34 -32.49 -33.19
N GLY A 330 -29.32 -33.32 -32.98
CA GLY A 330 -28.99 -34.44 -33.85
C GLY A 330 -30.15 -35.43 -33.97
N PHE A 331 -30.77 -35.81 -32.85
CA PHE A 331 -31.95 -36.67 -32.86
C PHE A 331 -33.11 -36.07 -33.67
N LYS A 332 -33.38 -34.77 -33.51
CA LYS A 332 -34.43 -34.05 -34.25
C LYS A 332 -34.16 -34.02 -35.76
N GLU A 333 -32.92 -33.77 -36.19
CA GLU A 333 -32.55 -33.78 -37.60
C GLU A 333 -32.61 -35.20 -38.20
N CYS A 334 -32.11 -36.23 -37.50
CA CYS A 334 -32.23 -37.62 -37.94
C CYS A 334 -33.71 -38.05 -38.11
N LYS A 335 -34.60 -37.61 -37.21
CA LYS A 335 -36.03 -37.90 -37.30
C LYS A 335 -36.68 -37.30 -38.55
N LYS A 336 -36.23 -36.12 -39.00
CA LYS A 336 -36.75 -35.46 -40.22
C LYS A 336 -36.36 -36.22 -41.49
N LEU A 337 -35.24 -36.94 -41.48
CA LEU A 337 -34.75 -37.71 -42.63
C LEU A 337 -35.49 -39.05 -42.84
N GLY A 338 -36.41 -39.40 -41.95
CA GLY A 338 -37.29 -40.57 -42.07
C GLY A 338 -36.73 -41.85 -41.43
N ASN A 339 -37.47 -42.39 -40.45
CA ASN A 339 -37.38 -43.75 -39.92
C ASN A 339 -35.97 -44.33 -39.65
N ILE A 340 -35.09 -43.59 -38.97
CA ILE A 340 -33.95 -44.24 -38.29
C ILE A 340 -34.42 -44.63 -36.88
N LYS A 341 -34.75 -45.92 -36.69
CA LYS A 341 -34.80 -46.53 -35.36
C LYS A 341 -33.36 -46.54 -34.82
N LEU A 342 -32.95 -45.47 -34.16
CA LEU A 342 -31.72 -45.45 -33.36
C LEU A 342 -31.96 -46.41 -32.18
N LYS A 343 -31.27 -47.55 -32.22
CA LYS A 343 -31.29 -48.58 -31.18
C LYS A 343 -30.60 -48.10 -29.92
#